data_AF-A0A6B0K856-F1
#
_entry.id   AF-A0A6B0K856-F1
#
_cell.length_a   1.000
_cell.length_b   1.000
_cell.length_c   1.000
_cell.angle_alpha   90.00
_cell.angle_beta   90.00
_cell.angle_gamma   90.00
#
_symmetry.space_group_name_H-M   'P 1'
#
loop_
_entity.id
_entity.type
_entity.pdbx_description
1 polymer ?
#
loop_
_entity_poly.entity_id
_entity_poly.type
_entity_poly.pdbx_seq_one_letter_code
_entity_poly.pdbx_strand_id
1 'polypeptide(L)'
;MKEGYSLEELRRILEVYPSNEVFEYFYNALLSEMITDIQIFFNDDNLTIGDLSEGEKKLLLLKAAFEFVAQEDSLFMLDEPDSHIHLDNKKHIIDILEQYKDNRQFIVMTHSPTLTKCIKDLDNDNENRVYVLDNGKNISTSKTKQIEHLVGDFWNSQEQTVFLSSHKNMVLLVEGKHDKEHIINAWKHYKNDYPTLDFDVFSMDCAENISQLLTGLRTSEFQDRKKYVGIFDNDEAGINACNHTQVKYLKNKQSKKCKNKFFAITYSKPENYKEKHWTVESLLPLNKYESIYKKAIETHSFEAKKIDDISHDIQKRVKGMLADESKNYSKQDLIEFKKIFDILNEINNIGKQPQPQPQDISNKEDHIKQKVKEKNEAFRIGNLITEITDAKTYEESFIPIYGSYKNKVIEAKYDLNSKKVVYNDLVGSPSAMANQAVWDMGAPKTSTRNGLTFWKYEKGRDLKDLHEKI
;
A
#
# COMPACT_ATOMS: atom_id res chain seq x y z
N MET A 1 -29.86 56.06 3.08
CA MET A 1 -30.24 54.65 2.83
C MET A 1 -29.82 53.85 4.04
N LYS A 2 -30.51 52.75 4.37
CA LYS A 2 -30.10 51.88 5.49
C LYS A 2 -28.78 51.23 5.08
N GLU A 3 -27.76 51.30 5.93
CA GLU A 3 -26.40 50.80 5.63
C GLU A 3 -26.21 49.32 6.01
N GLY A 4 -27.20 48.72 6.68
CA GLY A 4 -27.19 47.31 7.08
C GLY A 4 -28.58 46.70 7.05
N TYR A 5 -28.65 45.41 6.72
CA TYR A 5 -29.88 44.65 6.59
C TYR A 5 -29.74 43.34 7.38
N SER A 6 -30.79 42.95 8.12
CA SER A 6 -30.82 41.60 8.69
C SER A 6 -31.00 40.56 7.58
N LEU A 7 -30.66 39.30 7.84
CA LEU A 7 -30.82 38.23 6.85
C LEU A 7 -32.27 38.10 6.36
N GLU A 8 -33.25 38.27 7.25
CA GLU A 8 -34.68 38.22 6.91
C GLU A 8 -35.11 39.41 6.05
N GLU A 9 -34.62 40.61 6.36
CA GLU A 9 -34.89 41.81 5.57
C GLU A 9 -34.28 41.68 4.17
N LEU A 10 -33.01 41.26 4.10
CA LEU A 10 -32.31 41.07 2.84
C LEU A 10 -33.00 39.99 1.99
N ARG A 11 -33.43 38.89 2.59
CA ARG A 11 -34.16 37.83 1.89
C ARG A 11 -35.46 38.34 1.26
N ARG A 12 -36.25 39.16 1.98
CA ARG A 12 -37.47 39.78 1.41
C ARG A 12 -37.16 40.75 0.26
N ILE A 13 -36.04 41.46 0.32
CA ILE A 13 -35.62 42.35 -0.79
C ILE A 13 -35.23 41.52 -2.01
N LEU A 14 -34.51 40.42 -1.79
CA LEU A 14 -33.98 39.57 -2.84
C LEU A 14 -35.02 38.62 -3.45
N GLU A 15 -36.16 38.39 -2.80
CA GLU A 15 -37.27 37.55 -3.30
C GLU A 15 -37.79 37.95 -4.69
N VAL A 16 -37.62 39.22 -5.08
CA VAL A 16 -38.05 39.74 -6.37
C VAL A 16 -37.07 39.37 -7.51
N TYR A 17 -35.86 38.93 -7.16
CA TYR A 17 -34.81 38.58 -8.11
C TYR A 17 -34.70 37.06 -8.29
N PRO A 18 -34.34 36.57 -9.49
CA PRO A 18 -34.00 35.18 -9.69
C PRO A 18 -32.83 34.78 -8.79
N SER A 19 -32.98 33.70 -8.01
CA SER A 19 -31.98 33.28 -7.01
C SER A 19 -30.60 33.00 -7.60
N ASN A 20 -30.55 32.58 -8.87
CA ASN A 20 -29.33 32.31 -9.64
C ASN A 20 -28.63 33.59 -10.14
N GLU A 21 -29.29 34.74 -10.14
CA GLU A 21 -28.73 36.01 -10.67
C GLU A 21 -28.34 37.01 -9.58
N VAL A 22 -28.79 36.80 -8.33
CA VAL A 22 -28.53 37.68 -7.18
C VAL A 22 -27.04 38.03 -7.06
N PHE A 23 -26.15 37.05 -7.23
CA PHE A 23 -24.71 37.27 -7.13
C PHE A 23 -24.17 38.14 -8.28
N GLU A 24 -24.67 37.95 -9.50
CA GLU A 24 -24.30 38.79 -10.64
C GLU A 24 -24.71 40.25 -10.41
N TYR A 25 -25.89 40.49 -9.82
CA TYR A 25 -26.31 41.84 -9.46
C TYR A 25 -25.38 42.48 -8.43
N PHE A 26 -25.00 41.77 -7.37
CA PHE A 26 -24.02 42.28 -6.39
C PHE A 26 -22.65 42.54 -7.02
N TYR A 27 -22.18 41.65 -7.88
CA TYR A 27 -20.91 41.80 -8.58
C TYR A 27 -20.92 43.01 -9.53
N ASN A 28 -22.00 43.20 -10.30
CA ASN A 28 -22.17 44.37 -11.15
C ASN A 28 -22.29 45.67 -10.35
N ALA A 29 -22.95 45.65 -9.19
CA ALA A 29 -23.03 46.79 -8.29
C ALA A 29 -21.65 47.17 -7.70
N LEU A 30 -20.81 46.16 -7.42
CA LEU A 30 -19.42 46.37 -7.01
C LEU A 30 -18.58 46.97 -8.16
N LEU A 31 -18.69 46.41 -9.37
CA LEU A 31 -17.98 46.90 -10.56
C LEU A 31 -18.36 48.33 -10.98
N SER A 32 -19.62 48.70 -10.76
CA SER A 32 -20.13 50.05 -11.03
C SER A 32 -19.92 51.03 -9.88
N GLU A 33 -19.18 50.63 -8.84
CA GLU A 33 -18.90 51.41 -7.64
C GLU A 33 -20.16 51.87 -6.87
N MET A 34 -21.32 51.25 -7.13
CA MET A 34 -22.55 51.48 -6.35
C MET A 34 -22.44 50.88 -4.94
N ILE A 35 -21.66 49.81 -4.81
CA ILE A 35 -21.28 49.18 -3.55
C ILE A 35 -19.76 49.18 -3.50
N THR A 36 -19.17 49.56 -2.37
CA THR A 36 -17.72 49.55 -2.18
C THR A 36 -17.24 48.31 -1.45
N ASP A 37 -18.06 47.77 -0.55
CA ASP A 37 -17.73 46.60 0.26
C ASP A 37 -19.02 45.91 0.75
N ILE A 38 -18.95 44.60 1.00
CA ILE A 38 -20.03 43.81 1.61
C ILE A 38 -19.47 43.12 2.84
N GLN A 39 -19.95 43.51 4.02
CA GLN A 39 -19.57 42.91 5.29
C GLN A 39 -20.71 42.04 5.82
N ILE A 40 -20.37 40.82 6.22
CA ILE A 40 -21.31 39.88 6.83
C ILE A 40 -20.92 39.73 8.30
N PHE A 41 -21.91 39.95 9.15
CA PHE A 41 -21.78 39.84 10.59
C PHE A 41 -22.55 38.63 11.13
N PHE A 42 -21.98 37.97 12.14
CA PHE A 42 -22.53 36.81 12.81
C PHE A 42 -22.68 37.07 14.33
N ASN A 43 -23.55 36.31 14.99
CA ASN A 43 -23.79 36.39 16.44
C ASN A 43 -24.04 37.83 16.94
N ASP A 44 -25.10 38.47 16.44
CA ASP A 44 -25.49 39.84 16.83
C ASP A 44 -24.34 40.86 16.68
N ASP A 45 -23.73 40.89 15.50
CA ASP A 45 -22.67 41.82 15.12
C ASP A 45 -21.32 41.65 15.85
N ASN A 46 -21.12 40.55 16.58
CA ASN A 46 -19.89 40.31 17.32
C ASN A 46 -18.77 39.64 16.51
N LEU A 47 -19.10 38.98 15.40
CA LEU A 47 -18.15 38.23 14.58
C LEU A 47 -18.28 38.60 13.11
N THR A 48 -17.18 38.51 12.38
CA THR A 48 -17.08 38.75 10.94
C THR A 48 -16.54 37.51 10.22
N ILE A 49 -16.51 37.55 8.88
CA ILE A 49 -15.86 36.50 8.08
C ILE A 49 -14.37 36.34 8.46
N GLY A 50 -13.72 37.42 8.91
CA GLY A 50 -12.32 37.39 9.34
C GLY A 50 -12.08 36.47 10.53
N ASP A 51 -13.07 36.33 11.41
CA ASP A 51 -13.01 35.57 12.66
C ASP A 51 -13.26 34.06 12.46
N LEU A 52 -13.71 33.66 11.27
CA LEU A 52 -13.87 32.25 10.92
C LEU A 52 -12.51 31.55 10.87
N SER A 53 -12.47 30.30 11.31
CA SER A 53 -11.31 29.44 11.11
C SER A 53 -11.05 29.21 9.63
N GLU A 54 -9.79 28.94 9.27
CA GLU A 54 -9.43 28.62 7.88
C GLU A 54 -10.20 27.41 7.34
N GLY A 55 -10.54 26.45 8.19
CA GLY A 55 -11.38 25.32 7.82
C GLY A 55 -12.83 25.73 7.49
N GLU A 56 -13.43 26.61 8.26
CA GLU A 56 -14.79 27.13 8.00
C GLU A 56 -14.84 27.97 6.73
N LYS A 57 -13.84 28.84 6.51
CA LYS A 57 -13.71 29.60 5.26
C LYS A 57 -13.61 28.67 4.05
N LYS A 58 -12.86 27.57 4.18
CA LYS A 58 -12.70 26.57 3.11
C LYS A 58 -13.99 25.82 2.82
N LEU A 59 -14.77 25.47 3.84
CA LEU A 59 -16.11 24.85 3.66
C LEU A 59 -17.07 25.81 2.95
N LEU A 60 -17.07 27.09 3.35
CA LEU A 60 -17.88 28.12 2.70
C LEU A 60 -17.50 28.29 1.22
N LEU A 61 -16.19 28.31 0.93
CA LEU A 61 -15.68 28.39 -0.44
C LEU A 61 -16.11 27.19 -1.29
N LEU A 62 -16.02 25.98 -0.73
CA LEU A 62 -16.44 24.76 -1.42
C LEU A 62 -17.93 24.81 -1.78
N LYS A 63 -18.77 25.21 -0.83
CA LYS A 63 -20.21 25.39 -1.05
C LYS A 63 -20.50 26.46 -2.09
N ALA A 64 -19.82 27.61 -2.02
CA ALA A 64 -19.96 28.69 -2.99
C ALA A 64 -19.55 28.26 -4.40
N ALA A 65 -18.48 27.48 -4.55
CA ALA A 65 -18.06 26.94 -5.84
C ALA A 65 -19.13 26.04 -6.46
N PHE A 66 -19.81 25.24 -5.64
CA PHE A 66 -20.88 24.36 -6.12
C PHE A 66 -22.19 25.11 -6.41
N GLU A 67 -22.55 26.11 -5.62
CA GLU A 67 -23.76 26.89 -5.84
C GLU A 67 -23.65 27.83 -7.04
N PHE A 68 -22.53 28.55 -7.16
CA PHE A 68 -22.46 29.73 -8.02
C PHE A 68 -21.57 29.58 -9.26
N VAL A 69 -20.52 28.76 -9.18
CA VAL A 69 -19.49 28.73 -10.24
C VAL A 69 -19.81 27.68 -11.31
N ALA A 70 -20.58 26.65 -10.97
CA ALA A 70 -20.67 25.46 -11.78
C ALA A 70 -22.09 25.16 -12.28
N GLN A 71 -22.18 24.81 -13.56
CA GLN A 71 -23.40 24.28 -14.16
C GLN A 71 -23.79 22.95 -13.50
N GLU A 72 -25.08 22.60 -13.56
CA GLU A 72 -25.58 21.37 -12.93
C GLU A 72 -24.89 20.10 -13.47
N ASP A 73 -24.41 20.09 -14.71
CA ASP A 73 -23.71 18.95 -15.34
C ASP A 73 -22.18 19.14 -15.35
N SER A 74 -21.56 19.19 -14.17
CA SER A 74 -20.11 19.46 -14.04
C SER A 74 -19.33 18.31 -13.41
N LEU A 75 -18.07 18.14 -13.86
CA LEU A 75 -17.05 17.33 -13.20
C LEU A 75 -16.17 18.22 -12.32
N PHE A 76 -16.10 17.91 -11.02
CA PHE A 76 -15.24 18.59 -10.07
C PHE A 76 -14.04 17.73 -9.71
N MET A 77 -12.86 18.34 -9.73
CA MET A 77 -11.62 17.75 -9.26
C MET A 77 -11.13 18.55 -8.06
N LEU A 78 -11.10 17.92 -6.89
CA LEU A 78 -10.71 18.54 -5.64
C LEU A 78 -9.40 17.92 -5.17
N ASP A 79 -8.35 18.73 -5.13
CA ASP A 79 -7.07 18.33 -4.59
C ASP A 79 -6.96 18.76 -3.12
N GLU A 80 -6.86 17.77 -2.23
CA GLU A 80 -6.83 17.92 -0.77
C GLU A 80 -7.87 18.93 -0.21
N PRO A 81 -9.19 18.76 -0.50
CA PRO A 81 -10.21 19.67 0.00
C PRO A 81 -10.27 19.71 1.54
N ASP A 82 -9.77 18.67 2.20
CA ASP A 82 -9.75 18.53 3.65
C ASP A 82 -8.45 19.00 4.33
N SER A 83 -7.48 19.51 3.57
CA SER A 83 -6.28 20.11 4.17
C SER A 83 -6.65 21.29 5.07
N HIS A 84 -6.00 21.37 6.24
CA HIS A 84 -6.24 22.38 7.28
C HIS A 84 -7.65 22.38 7.90
N ILE A 85 -8.46 21.34 7.66
CA ILE A 85 -9.76 21.14 8.31
C ILE A 85 -9.60 20.17 9.49
N HIS A 86 -10.14 20.54 10.65
CA HIS A 86 -10.17 19.68 11.83
C HIS A 86 -10.85 18.34 11.53
N LEU A 87 -10.38 17.25 12.15
CA LEU A 87 -10.88 15.89 11.91
C LEU A 87 -12.40 15.79 11.95
N ASP A 88 -13.03 16.42 12.94
CA ASP A 88 -14.49 16.40 13.13
C ASP A 88 -15.26 17.11 12.01
N ASN A 89 -14.66 18.15 11.41
CA ASN A 89 -15.30 18.94 10.36
C ASN A 89 -15.11 18.33 8.96
N LYS A 90 -14.29 17.29 8.81
CA LYS A 90 -14.09 16.63 7.50
C LYS A 90 -15.35 15.95 6.99
N LYS A 91 -16.24 15.53 7.89
CA LYS A 91 -17.55 14.97 7.52
C LYS A 91 -18.40 15.99 6.76
N HIS A 92 -18.31 17.27 7.10
CA HIS A 92 -19.07 18.32 6.41
C HIS A 92 -18.68 18.50 4.95
N ILE A 93 -17.45 18.13 4.55
CA ILE A 93 -17.08 18.09 3.13
C ILE A 93 -17.96 17.07 2.41
N ILE A 94 -18.12 15.87 2.98
CA ILE A 94 -18.95 14.82 2.42
C ILE A 94 -20.42 15.25 2.40
N ASP A 95 -20.92 15.83 3.50
CA ASP A 95 -22.30 16.33 3.58
C ASP A 95 -22.59 17.39 2.48
N ILE A 96 -21.63 18.26 2.18
CA ILE A 96 -21.72 19.24 1.08
C ILE A 96 -21.71 18.51 -0.27
N LEU A 97 -20.76 17.62 -0.53
CA LEU A 97 -20.66 16.90 -1.81
C LEU A 97 -21.93 16.08 -2.10
N GLU A 98 -22.50 15.44 -1.08
CA GLU A 98 -23.72 14.65 -1.22
C GLU A 98 -24.94 15.48 -1.63
N GLN A 99 -25.04 16.74 -1.21
CA GLN A 99 -26.14 17.64 -1.60
C GLN A 99 -26.18 17.91 -3.10
N TYR A 100 -25.06 17.75 -3.79
CA TYR A 100 -24.91 18.08 -5.21
C TYR A 100 -24.64 16.85 -6.09
N LYS A 101 -24.81 15.63 -5.57
CA LYS A 101 -24.38 14.39 -6.26
C LYS A 101 -25.24 13.95 -7.45
N ASP A 102 -26.48 14.39 -7.53
CA ASP A 102 -27.46 13.81 -8.47
C ASP A 102 -27.12 14.13 -9.94
N ASN A 103 -26.60 15.33 -10.22
CA ASN A 103 -26.24 15.77 -11.58
C ASN A 103 -24.72 16.02 -11.75
N ARG A 104 -23.91 15.84 -10.70
CA ARG A 104 -22.48 16.21 -10.71
C ARG A 104 -21.59 15.05 -10.31
N GLN A 105 -20.40 15.00 -10.89
CA GLN A 105 -19.39 14.03 -10.52
C GLN A 105 -18.24 14.70 -9.76
N PHE A 106 -17.79 14.07 -8.67
CA PHE A 106 -16.70 14.55 -7.85
C PHE A 106 -15.54 13.55 -7.85
N ILE A 107 -14.32 14.04 -8.14
CA ILE A 107 -13.07 13.32 -7.96
C ILE A 107 -12.31 14.03 -6.85
N VAL A 108 -12.10 13.32 -5.74
CA VAL A 108 -11.39 13.85 -4.58
C VAL A 108 -10.05 13.15 -4.42
N MET A 109 -8.98 13.93 -4.38
CA MET A 109 -7.65 13.48 -4.02
C MET A 109 -7.41 13.85 -2.56
N THR A 110 -7.05 12.88 -1.73
CA THR A 110 -6.83 13.13 -0.30
C THR A 110 -5.79 12.18 0.26
N HIS A 111 -5.00 12.69 1.20
CA HIS A 111 -4.19 11.87 2.10
C HIS A 111 -4.91 11.51 3.40
N SER A 112 -6.14 12.01 3.61
CA SER A 112 -6.90 11.85 4.84
C SER A 112 -7.74 10.58 4.85
N PRO A 113 -7.37 9.62 5.71
CA PRO A 113 -8.10 8.36 5.79
C PRO A 113 -9.46 8.50 6.48
N THR A 114 -9.67 9.59 7.23
CA THR A 114 -10.98 9.95 7.79
C THR A 114 -11.97 10.27 6.67
N LEU A 115 -11.53 11.03 5.66
CA LEU A 115 -12.37 11.36 4.51
C LEU A 115 -12.66 10.11 3.68
N THR A 116 -11.64 9.28 3.46
CA THR A 116 -11.78 7.97 2.80
C THR A 116 -12.78 7.07 3.52
N LYS A 117 -12.73 7.02 4.86
CA LYS A 117 -13.68 6.26 5.67
C LYS A 117 -15.10 6.80 5.52
N CYS A 118 -15.30 8.12 5.60
CA CYS A 118 -16.62 8.72 5.41
C CYS A 118 -17.23 8.39 4.04
N ILE A 119 -16.42 8.34 2.97
CA ILE A 119 -16.90 7.92 1.64
C ILE A 119 -17.28 6.44 1.62
N LYS A 120 -16.48 5.58 2.25
CA LYS A 120 -16.79 4.15 2.37
C LYS A 120 -18.06 3.89 3.17
N ASP A 121 -18.31 4.65 4.24
CA ASP A 121 -19.53 4.53 5.04
C ASP A 121 -20.80 4.86 4.22
N LEU A 122 -20.66 5.56 3.09
CA LEU A 122 -21.72 5.83 2.11
C LEU A 122 -21.80 4.80 0.97
N ASP A 123 -20.85 3.86 0.89
CA ASP A 123 -20.85 2.81 -0.13
C ASP A 123 -21.82 1.70 0.30
N ASN A 124 -22.93 1.57 -0.42
CA ASN A 124 -23.75 0.36 -0.36
C ASN A 124 -23.02 -0.73 -1.17
N ASP A 125 -22.46 -1.75 -0.49
CA ASP A 125 -21.79 -3.03 -0.87
C ASP A 125 -21.32 -3.34 -2.32
N ASN A 126 -21.85 -2.72 -3.37
CA ASN A 126 -21.67 -3.05 -4.77
C ASN A 126 -20.78 -2.09 -5.58
N GLU A 127 -20.43 -0.89 -5.09
CA GLU A 127 -19.55 0.05 -5.79
C GLU A 127 -18.39 0.50 -4.91
N ASN A 128 -17.16 0.29 -5.40
CA ASN A 128 -15.96 0.75 -4.71
C ASN A 128 -15.62 2.16 -5.18
N ARG A 129 -15.88 3.19 -4.36
CA ARG A 129 -15.61 4.59 -4.69
C ARG A 129 -14.23 5.11 -4.26
N VAL A 130 -13.47 4.28 -3.54
CA VAL A 130 -12.12 4.61 -3.07
C VAL A 130 -11.05 3.90 -3.90
N TYR A 131 -10.14 4.67 -4.48
CA TYR A 131 -9.02 4.15 -5.26
C TYR A 131 -7.70 4.56 -4.64
N VAL A 132 -6.86 3.57 -4.30
CA VAL A 132 -5.51 3.81 -3.80
C VAL A 132 -4.53 3.73 -4.96
N LEU A 133 -3.73 4.79 -5.13
CA LEU A 133 -2.70 4.86 -6.17
C LEU A 133 -1.31 4.70 -5.54
N ASP A 134 -0.48 3.85 -6.13
CA ASP A 134 0.95 3.69 -5.82
C ASP A 134 1.76 3.68 -7.12
N ASN A 135 2.73 4.58 -7.24
CA ASN A 135 3.57 4.77 -8.43
C ASN A 135 2.76 4.84 -9.75
N GLY A 136 1.66 5.59 -9.74
CA GLY A 136 0.77 5.76 -10.89
C GLY A 136 -0.07 4.53 -11.23
N LYS A 137 -0.12 3.51 -10.37
CA LYS A 137 -0.92 2.30 -10.54
C LYS A 137 -1.94 2.16 -9.42
N ASN A 138 -3.14 1.74 -9.79
CA ASN A 138 -4.17 1.40 -8.83
C ASN A 138 -3.78 0.12 -8.06
N ILE A 139 -3.71 0.18 -6.74
CA ILE A 139 -3.59 -1.01 -5.89
C ILE A 139 -4.95 -1.72 -5.92
N SER A 140 -4.99 -2.96 -6.42
CA SER A 140 -6.26 -3.61 -6.73
C SER A 140 -7.24 -3.63 -5.56
N THR A 141 -8.51 -3.34 -5.86
CA THR A 141 -9.63 -3.40 -4.90
C THR A 141 -9.73 -4.76 -4.20
N SER A 142 -9.34 -5.86 -4.88
CA SER A 142 -9.29 -7.19 -4.28
C SER A 142 -8.28 -7.29 -3.13
N LYS A 143 -7.11 -6.64 -3.22
CA LYS A 143 -6.12 -6.63 -2.13
C LYS A 143 -6.61 -5.80 -0.96
N THR A 144 -7.18 -4.63 -1.22
CA THR A 144 -7.73 -3.77 -0.17
C THR A 144 -8.88 -4.45 0.56
N LYS A 145 -9.83 -5.07 -0.15
CA LYS A 145 -10.94 -5.85 0.44
C LYS A 145 -10.45 -7.07 1.24
N GLN A 146 -9.41 -7.76 0.74
CA GLN A 146 -8.80 -8.88 1.48
C GLN A 146 -8.16 -8.41 2.79
N ILE A 147 -7.37 -7.34 2.76
CA ILE A 147 -6.76 -6.82 4.00
C ILE A 147 -7.82 -6.31 4.95
N GLU A 148 -8.82 -5.56 4.48
CA GLU A 148 -9.93 -5.07 5.30
C GLU A 148 -10.67 -6.21 6.01
N HIS A 149 -11.00 -7.29 5.29
CA HIS A 149 -11.62 -8.48 5.91
C HIS A 149 -10.69 -9.22 6.88
N LEU A 150 -9.38 -9.23 6.63
CA LEU A 150 -8.41 -9.95 7.48
C LEU A 150 -7.99 -9.18 8.73
N VAL A 151 -8.10 -7.85 8.67
CA VAL A 151 -7.64 -6.93 9.70
C VAL A 151 -8.78 -6.41 10.57
N GLY A 152 -10.02 -6.41 10.07
CA GLY A 152 -11.19 -6.00 10.85
C GLY A 152 -11.00 -4.63 11.50
N ASP A 153 -11.30 -4.53 12.80
CA ASP A 153 -11.33 -3.26 13.53
C ASP A 153 -10.00 -2.86 14.18
N PHE A 154 -8.97 -3.71 14.17
CA PHE A 154 -7.71 -3.41 14.90
C PHE A 154 -6.73 -2.51 14.14
N TRP A 155 -6.87 -2.34 12.81
CA TRP A 155 -6.23 -1.20 12.11
C TRP A 155 -7.26 -0.27 11.53
N ASN A 156 -6.99 1.03 11.70
CA ASN A 156 -7.74 2.06 10.99
C ASN A 156 -7.37 2.08 9.49
N SER A 157 -8.13 2.85 8.70
CA SER A 157 -7.90 3.00 7.25
C SER A 157 -6.49 3.55 6.92
N GLN A 158 -5.88 4.34 7.82
CA GLN A 158 -4.51 4.84 7.64
C GLN A 158 -3.51 3.69 7.69
N GLU A 159 -3.58 2.90 8.75
CA GLU A 159 -2.65 1.79 9.03
C GLU A 159 -2.75 0.71 7.96
N GLN A 160 -3.96 0.39 7.50
CA GLN A 160 -4.18 -0.52 6.36
C GLN A 160 -3.54 0.00 5.08
N THR A 161 -3.68 1.30 4.81
CA THR A 161 -3.08 1.93 3.62
C THR A 161 -1.56 1.92 3.69
N VAL A 162 -0.98 2.27 4.85
CA VAL A 162 0.47 2.23 5.09
C VAL A 162 1.02 0.80 4.95
N PHE A 163 0.29 -0.20 5.46
CA PHE A 163 0.65 -1.60 5.31
C PHE A 163 0.67 -2.04 3.84
N LEU A 164 -0.36 -1.67 3.08
CA LEU A 164 -0.47 -1.98 1.64
C LEU A 164 0.61 -1.27 0.82
N SER A 165 0.87 0.01 1.11
CA SER A 165 1.81 0.85 0.35
C SER A 165 3.28 0.65 0.70
N SER A 166 3.60 0.01 1.83
CA SER A 166 4.99 -0.26 2.24
C SER A 166 5.81 -0.85 1.09
N HIS A 167 6.91 -0.24 0.69
CA HIS A 167 7.81 -0.78 -0.35
C HIS A 167 8.92 -1.67 0.24
N LYS A 168 8.90 -1.89 1.55
CA LYS A 168 9.92 -2.66 2.26
C LYS A 168 9.83 -4.13 1.91
N ASN A 169 10.99 -4.79 1.84
CA ASN A 169 11.04 -6.22 1.51
C ASN A 169 10.48 -7.12 2.63
N MET A 170 10.31 -6.57 3.83
CA MET A 170 9.83 -7.28 5.01
C MET A 170 8.88 -6.42 5.83
N VAL A 171 7.87 -7.04 6.43
CA VAL A 171 6.91 -6.43 7.35
C VAL A 171 6.92 -7.23 8.65
N LEU A 172 7.14 -6.54 9.77
CA LEU A 172 7.09 -7.10 11.10
C LEU A 172 5.73 -6.79 11.74
N LEU A 173 5.06 -7.83 12.23
CA LEU A 173 3.82 -7.73 12.99
C LEU A 173 4.14 -8.03 14.45
N VAL A 174 3.88 -7.08 15.34
CA VAL A 174 4.22 -7.17 16.76
C VAL A 174 2.97 -7.04 17.62
N GLU A 175 3.01 -7.56 18.85
CA GLU A 175 1.82 -7.62 19.70
C GLU A 175 1.31 -6.24 20.08
N GLY A 176 2.19 -5.35 20.56
CA GLY A 176 1.78 -4.03 21.02
C GLY A 176 2.56 -2.85 20.45
N LYS A 177 2.07 -1.66 20.75
CA LYS A 177 2.76 -0.39 20.41
C LYS A 177 4.13 -0.27 21.09
N HIS A 178 4.27 -0.81 22.30
CA HIS A 178 5.53 -0.77 23.05
C HIS A 178 6.60 -1.65 22.40
N ASP A 179 6.23 -2.83 21.88
CA ASP A 179 7.10 -3.66 21.05
C ASP A 179 7.62 -2.91 19.84
N LYS A 180 6.70 -2.25 19.11
CA LYS A 180 7.04 -1.45 17.93
C LYS A 180 8.07 -0.38 18.28
N GLU A 181 7.85 0.35 19.36
CA GLU A 181 8.77 1.40 19.82
C GLU A 181 10.14 0.84 20.20
N HIS A 182 10.20 -0.25 20.97
CA HIS A 182 11.46 -0.87 21.37
C HIS A 182 12.25 -1.40 20.18
N ILE A 183 11.60 -2.08 19.23
CA ILE A 183 12.26 -2.59 18.02
C ILE A 183 12.76 -1.44 17.15
N ILE A 184 11.97 -0.39 16.94
CA ILE A 184 12.38 0.78 16.14
C ILE A 184 13.57 1.49 16.81
N ASN A 185 13.55 1.65 18.13
CA ASN A 185 14.65 2.29 18.85
C ASN A 185 15.92 1.45 18.79
N ALA A 186 15.83 0.13 19.01
CA ALA A 186 16.96 -0.76 18.82
C ALA A 186 17.49 -0.74 17.37
N TRP A 187 16.59 -0.75 16.38
CA TRP A 187 16.96 -0.77 14.97
C TRP A 187 17.82 0.44 14.56
N LYS A 188 17.58 1.63 15.14
CA LYS A 188 18.42 2.82 14.90
C LYS A 188 19.90 2.58 15.18
N HIS A 189 20.24 1.73 16.16
CA HIS A 189 21.62 1.42 16.53
C HIS A 189 22.22 0.25 15.75
N TYR A 190 21.38 -0.64 15.21
CA TYR A 190 21.79 -1.86 14.50
C TYR A 190 21.69 -1.76 12.97
N LYS A 191 21.12 -0.69 12.43
CA LYS A 191 20.94 -0.49 10.97
C LYS A 191 22.24 -0.71 10.17
N ASN A 192 23.38 -0.23 10.68
CA ASN A 192 24.67 -0.38 10.00
C ASN A 192 25.23 -1.81 10.04
N ASP A 193 24.80 -2.62 11.03
CA ASP A 193 25.25 -4.00 11.19
C ASP A 193 24.54 -4.93 10.17
N TYR A 194 23.37 -4.52 9.66
CA TYR A 194 22.54 -5.32 8.75
C TYR A 194 22.14 -4.52 7.49
N PRO A 195 23.07 -4.26 6.56
CA PRO A 195 22.85 -3.34 5.43
C PRO A 195 21.78 -3.80 4.43
N THR A 196 21.46 -5.10 4.39
CA THR A 196 20.47 -5.67 3.47
C THR A 196 19.09 -5.85 4.09
N LEU A 197 18.96 -5.60 5.39
CA LEU A 197 17.73 -5.78 6.14
C LEU A 197 16.94 -4.45 6.09
N ASP A 198 15.73 -4.52 5.55
CA ASP A 198 14.87 -3.35 5.37
C ASP A 198 13.42 -3.77 5.60
N PHE A 199 12.79 -3.18 6.61
CA PHE A 199 11.48 -3.59 7.10
C PHE A 199 10.66 -2.43 7.67
N ASP A 200 9.34 -2.61 7.68
CA ASP A 200 8.39 -1.80 8.46
C ASP A 200 7.83 -2.61 9.64
N VAL A 201 7.35 -1.92 10.68
CA VAL A 201 6.83 -2.54 11.92
C VAL A 201 5.41 -2.04 12.21
N PHE A 202 4.48 -2.97 12.40
CA PHE A 202 3.07 -2.70 12.70
C PHE A 202 2.64 -3.42 13.99
N SER A 203 1.94 -2.69 14.85
CA SER A 203 1.32 -3.21 16.07
C SER A 203 -0.01 -3.85 15.74
N MET A 204 -0.34 -4.96 16.41
CA MET A 204 -1.55 -5.75 16.18
C MET A 204 -2.47 -5.82 17.41
N ASP A 205 -2.15 -5.06 18.45
CA ASP A 205 -2.78 -5.01 19.78
C ASP A 205 -2.73 -6.30 20.62
N CYS A 206 -2.71 -7.48 19.99
CA CYS A 206 -2.53 -8.75 20.68
C CYS A 206 -1.91 -9.85 19.78
N ALA A 207 -1.41 -10.89 20.43
CA ALA A 207 -0.89 -12.11 19.78
C ALA A 207 -1.92 -12.76 18.82
N GLU A 208 -3.20 -12.81 19.19
CA GLU A 208 -4.22 -13.49 18.39
C GLU A 208 -4.41 -12.82 17.02
N ASN A 209 -4.43 -11.49 16.98
CA ASN A 209 -4.57 -10.71 15.75
C ASN A 209 -3.39 -10.95 14.79
N ILE A 210 -2.16 -11.10 15.30
CA ILE A 210 -1.00 -11.50 14.48
C ILE A 210 -1.26 -12.87 13.84
N SER A 211 -1.75 -13.83 14.62
CA SER A 211 -2.00 -15.19 14.15
C SER A 211 -3.10 -15.23 13.08
N GLN A 212 -4.19 -14.49 13.31
CA GLN A 212 -5.30 -14.37 12.37
C GLN A 212 -4.84 -13.73 11.05
N LEU A 213 -4.14 -12.59 11.10
CA LEU A 213 -3.66 -11.93 9.90
C LEU A 213 -2.65 -12.79 9.13
N LEU A 214 -1.64 -13.37 9.80
CA LEU A 214 -0.66 -14.24 9.13
C LEU A 214 -1.31 -15.47 8.50
N THR A 215 -2.27 -16.08 9.19
CA THR A 215 -3.02 -17.23 8.66
C THR A 215 -3.84 -16.81 7.45
N GLY A 216 -4.58 -15.70 7.56
CA GLY A 216 -5.41 -15.15 6.49
C GLY A 216 -4.62 -14.76 5.24
N LEU A 217 -3.49 -14.06 5.40
CA LEU A 217 -2.59 -13.71 4.29
C LEU A 217 -2.03 -14.95 3.61
N ARG A 218 -1.77 -16.02 4.37
CA ARG A 218 -1.25 -17.28 3.84
C ARG A 218 -2.31 -18.10 3.11
N THR A 219 -3.57 -18.08 3.56
CA THR A 219 -4.66 -18.89 3.00
C THR A 219 -5.46 -18.17 1.92
N SER A 220 -5.35 -16.86 1.81
CA SER A 220 -5.99 -16.05 0.76
C SER A 220 -5.19 -16.09 -0.55
N GLU A 221 -5.81 -15.58 -1.62
CA GLU A 221 -5.14 -15.35 -2.92
C GLU A 221 -4.17 -14.14 -2.88
N PHE A 222 -3.87 -13.61 -1.70
CA PHE A 222 -3.05 -12.41 -1.54
C PHE A 222 -1.62 -12.64 -2.05
N GLN A 223 -1.30 -12.02 -3.18
CA GLN A 223 0.03 -12.08 -3.80
C GLN A 223 0.83 -10.80 -3.51
N ASP A 224 1.79 -10.90 -2.60
CA ASP A 224 2.78 -9.85 -2.35
C ASP A 224 4.20 -10.43 -2.42
N ARG A 225 5.20 -9.63 -2.79
CA ARG A 225 6.62 -10.01 -2.85
C ARG A 225 7.30 -9.92 -1.48
N LYS A 226 6.70 -9.21 -0.52
CA LYS A 226 7.22 -8.98 0.83
C LYS A 226 7.26 -10.27 1.65
N LYS A 227 8.13 -10.29 2.65
CA LYS A 227 8.13 -11.29 3.74
C LYS A 227 7.38 -10.74 4.94
N TYR A 228 6.52 -11.53 5.56
CA TYR A 228 5.78 -11.16 6.76
C TYR A 228 6.31 -11.97 7.94
N VAL A 229 6.67 -11.30 9.03
CA VAL A 229 7.19 -11.93 10.24
C VAL A 229 6.36 -11.50 11.44
N GLY A 230 5.64 -12.44 12.06
CA GLY A 230 5.00 -12.21 13.35
C GLY A 230 5.99 -12.43 14.49
N ILE A 231 6.09 -11.46 15.39
CA ILE A 231 6.94 -11.50 16.58
C ILE A 231 6.02 -11.54 17.80
N PHE A 232 6.19 -12.58 18.60
CA PHE A 232 5.37 -12.87 19.76
C PHE A 232 6.18 -12.78 21.05
N ASP A 233 5.53 -12.36 22.12
CA ASP A 233 6.01 -12.54 23.48
C ASP A 233 6.18 -14.04 23.76
N ASN A 234 7.13 -14.36 24.64
CA ASN A 234 7.35 -15.73 25.07
C ASN A 234 6.57 -16.00 26.37
N ASP A 235 5.30 -15.62 26.40
CA ASP A 235 4.34 -15.99 27.42
C ASP A 235 3.42 -17.11 26.90
N GLU A 236 2.46 -17.54 27.72
CA GLU A 236 1.56 -18.62 27.31
C GLU A 236 0.71 -18.23 26.09
N ALA A 237 0.21 -16.99 26.05
CA ALA A 237 -0.61 -16.48 24.97
C ALA A 237 0.16 -16.37 23.65
N GLY A 238 1.33 -15.75 23.67
CA GLY A 238 2.22 -15.57 22.51
C GLY A 238 2.76 -16.90 21.99
N ILE A 239 3.16 -17.84 22.85
CA ILE A 239 3.57 -19.19 22.43
C ILE A 239 2.42 -19.92 21.73
N ASN A 240 1.23 -19.88 22.32
CA ASN A 240 0.05 -20.51 21.75
C ASN A 240 -0.27 -19.89 20.39
N ALA A 241 -0.41 -18.57 20.30
CA ALA A 241 -0.69 -17.87 19.05
C ALA A 241 0.37 -18.13 17.97
N CYS A 242 1.66 -18.09 18.32
CA CYS A 242 2.77 -18.41 17.43
C CYS A 242 2.65 -19.82 16.83
N ASN A 243 2.26 -20.81 17.65
CA ASN A 243 2.06 -22.19 17.18
C ASN A 243 0.84 -22.31 16.26
N HIS A 244 -0.25 -21.57 16.52
CA HIS A 244 -1.46 -21.57 15.69
C HIS A 244 -1.22 -21.04 14.27
N THR A 245 -0.21 -20.18 14.07
CA THR A 245 0.13 -19.65 12.73
C THR A 245 0.57 -20.72 11.73
N GLN A 246 1.07 -21.86 12.21
CA GLN A 246 1.68 -22.94 11.42
C GLN A 246 2.91 -22.51 10.58
N VAL A 247 3.44 -21.31 10.81
CA VAL A 247 4.61 -20.74 10.11
C VAL A 247 5.77 -20.43 11.06
N LYS A 248 5.81 -21.10 12.21
CA LYS A 248 6.87 -20.96 13.21
C LYS A 248 8.24 -21.25 12.61
N TYR A 249 9.15 -20.29 12.76
CA TYR A 249 10.53 -20.40 12.33
C TYR A 249 11.31 -21.32 13.28
N LEU A 250 12.05 -22.28 12.71
CA LEU A 250 12.88 -23.23 13.46
C LEU A 250 14.30 -23.21 12.89
N LYS A 251 15.26 -22.71 13.67
CA LYS A 251 16.68 -22.71 13.33
C LYS A 251 17.15 -24.18 13.14
N ASN A 252 17.82 -24.47 12.02
CA ASN A 252 18.44 -25.78 11.66
C ASN A 252 17.54 -26.95 11.21
N LYS A 253 16.22 -26.83 11.16
CA LYS A 253 15.46 -27.72 10.28
C LYS A 253 15.52 -27.09 8.91
N GLN A 254 16.18 -27.75 7.94
CA GLN A 254 15.91 -27.48 6.53
C GLN A 254 14.40 -27.41 6.42
N SER A 255 13.90 -26.21 6.15
CA SER A 255 12.50 -25.95 5.98
C SER A 255 12.11 -26.59 4.66
N LYS A 256 12.07 -27.92 4.62
CA LYS A 256 11.69 -28.77 3.48
C LYS A 256 10.24 -28.52 3.03
N LYS A 257 9.59 -27.48 3.58
CA LYS A 257 8.26 -26.95 3.23
C LYS A 257 8.16 -25.42 3.09
N CYS A 258 9.22 -24.62 3.21
CA CYS A 258 9.08 -23.16 3.14
C CYS A 258 9.22 -22.62 1.71
N LYS A 259 8.17 -22.83 0.91
CA LYS A 259 7.77 -21.88 -0.15
C LYS A 259 7.19 -20.57 0.42
N ASN A 260 7.15 -20.42 1.74
CA ASN A 260 6.33 -19.39 2.40
C ASN A 260 7.10 -18.10 2.65
N LYS A 261 6.44 -16.99 2.29
CA LYS A 261 6.83 -15.61 2.62
C LYS A 261 6.45 -15.22 4.05
N PHE A 262 5.84 -16.13 4.80
CA PHE A 262 5.26 -15.90 6.12
C PHE A 262 6.06 -16.67 7.17
N PHE A 263 6.38 -16.01 8.28
CA PHE A 263 7.18 -16.53 9.37
C PHE A 263 6.60 -16.08 10.73
N ALA A 264 6.76 -16.89 11.76
CA ALA A 264 6.44 -16.53 13.14
C ALA A 264 7.62 -16.85 14.06
N ILE A 265 7.98 -15.92 14.94
CA ILE A 265 9.08 -16.06 15.91
C ILE A 265 8.61 -15.61 17.28
N THR A 266 9.17 -16.18 18.35
CA THR A 266 9.06 -15.62 19.70
C THR A 266 10.33 -14.84 20.04
N TYR A 267 10.26 -13.88 20.95
CA TYR A 267 11.45 -13.20 21.45
C TYR A 267 12.47 -14.21 21.99
N SER A 268 13.75 -13.97 21.70
CA SER A 268 14.83 -14.84 22.16
C SER A 268 15.01 -14.74 23.68
N LYS A 269 15.39 -15.85 24.33
CA LYS A 269 15.66 -15.86 25.77
C LYS A 269 16.78 -14.86 26.11
N PRO A 270 16.55 -13.89 27.02
CA PRO A 270 17.60 -13.01 27.51
C PRO A 270 18.62 -13.79 28.35
N GLU A 271 19.92 -13.43 28.28
CA GLU A 271 21.00 -14.26 28.85
C GLU A 271 20.87 -14.48 30.36
N ASN A 272 20.41 -13.46 31.09
CA ASN A 272 20.29 -13.47 32.55
C ASN A 272 18.86 -13.75 33.06
N TYR A 273 17.97 -14.24 32.20
CA TYR A 273 16.58 -14.43 32.54
C TYR A 273 16.29 -15.87 32.99
N LYS A 274 15.87 -16.01 34.26
CA LYS A 274 15.64 -17.31 34.91
C LYS A 274 14.22 -17.85 34.69
N GLU A 275 13.25 -16.96 34.51
CA GLU A 275 11.85 -17.33 34.39
C GLU A 275 11.53 -18.03 33.07
N LYS A 276 10.45 -18.79 33.07
CA LYS A 276 9.97 -19.56 31.92
C LYS A 276 9.35 -18.67 30.83
N HIS A 277 8.81 -17.51 31.22
CA HIS A 277 8.07 -16.60 30.34
C HIS A 277 8.66 -15.19 30.36
N TRP A 278 8.84 -14.60 29.18
CA TRP A 278 9.41 -13.25 29.01
C TRP A 278 8.71 -12.48 27.90
N THR A 279 8.74 -11.16 28.01
CA THR A 279 8.15 -10.21 27.06
C THR A 279 9.22 -9.31 26.43
N VAL A 280 8.85 -8.43 25.51
CA VAL A 280 9.78 -7.46 24.92
C VAL A 280 10.53 -6.63 25.97
N GLU A 281 9.88 -6.22 27.07
CA GLU A 281 10.51 -5.41 28.11
C GLU A 281 11.57 -6.20 28.89
N SER A 282 11.48 -7.53 28.89
CA SER A 282 12.47 -8.41 29.52
C SER A 282 13.81 -8.45 28.79
N LEU A 283 13.88 -7.92 27.57
CA LEU A 283 15.12 -7.75 26.80
C LEU A 283 15.93 -6.53 27.27
N LEU A 284 15.34 -5.65 28.09
CA LEU A 284 15.99 -4.46 28.61
C LEU A 284 16.83 -4.77 29.85
N PRO A 285 17.87 -3.96 30.14
CA PRO A 285 18.70 -4.14 31.33
C PRO A 285 17.90 -3.96 32.62
N LEU A 286 18.15 -4.83 33.61
CA LEU A 286 17.42 -4.86 34.89
C LEU A 286 17.50 -3.52 35.65
N ASN A 287 18.66 -2.85 35.61
CA ASN A 287 18.84 -1.55 36.26
C ASN A 287 17.93 -0.45 35.67
N LYS A 288 17.70 -0.47 34.35
CA LYS A 288 16.77 0.45 33.68
C LYS A 288 15.33 0.12 34.02
N TYR A 289 15.00 -1.17 34.01
CA TYR A 289 13.70 -1.66 34.40
C TYR A 289 13.33 -1.24 35.84
N GLU A 290 14.23 -1.47 36.80
CA GLU A 290 14.04 -1.11 38.20
C GLU A 290 13.88 0.41 38.40
N SER A 291 14.72 1.21 37.73
CA SER A 291 14.66 2.68 37.83
C SER A 291 13.32 3.23 37.35
N ILE A 292 12.80 2.72 36.23
CA ILE A 292 11.50 3.15 35.70
C ILE A 292 10.37 2.69 36.62
N TYR A 293 10.44 1.47 37.15
CA TYR A 293 9.41 0.96 38.04
C TYR A 293 9.28 1.81 39.31
N LYS A 294 10.40 2.20 39.93
CA LYS A 294 10.41 3.13 41.08
C LYS A 294 9.80 4.48 40.74
N LYS A 295 10.22 5.08 39.62
CA LYS A 295 9.69 6.36 39.14
C LYS A 295 8.20 6.30 38.82
N ALA A 296 7.70 5.18 38.30
CA ALA A 296 6.28 4.99 38.02
C ALA A 296 5.46 4.96 39.32
N ILE A 297 5.94 4.30 40.37
CA ILE A 297 5.30 4.27 41.69
C ILE A 297 5.32 5.66 42.34
N GLU A 298 6.48 6.33 42.35
CA GLU A 298 6.64 7.65 42.97
C GLU A 298 5.74 8.72 42.33
N THR A 299 5.46 8.59 41.04
CA THR A 299 4.61 9.54 40.29
C THR A 299 3.16 9.08 40.16
N HIS A 300 2.78 7.94 40.73
CA HIS A 300 1.42 7.44 40.65
C HIS A 300 0.53 8.10 41.72
N SER A 301 -0.63 8.59 41.29
CA SER A 301 -1.66 9.09 42.20
C SER A 301 -2.50 7.91 42.70
N PHE A 302 -2.35 7.55 43.97
CA PHE A 302 -3.15 6.49 44.58
C PHE A 302 -4.56 7.01 44.88
N GLU A 303 -5.51 6.65 44.01
CA GLU A 303 -6.94 6.88 44.21
C GLU A 303 -7.60 5.65 44.88
N ALA A 304 -8.79 5.83 45.45
CA ALA A 304 -9.57 4.74 46.04
C ALA A 304 -10.14 3.82 44.95
N LYS A 305 -9.28 3.00 44.34
CA LYS A 305 -9.59 1.95 43.36
C LYS A 305 -9.22 0.57 43.92
N LYS A 306 -9.64 -0.51 43.25
CA LYS A 306 -9.20 -1.85 43.63
C LYS A 306 -7.69 -1.98 43.42
N ILE A 307 -7.05 -2.80 44.25
CA ILE A 307 -5.59 -3.05 44.18
C ILE A 307 -5.19 -3.58 42.79
N ASP A 308 -6.01 -4.43 42.19
CA ASP A 308 -5.76 -4.98 40.86
C ASP A 308 -5.79 -3.88 39.77
N ASP A 309 -6.72 -2.94 39.86
CA ASP A 309 -6.84 -1.81 38.92
C ASP A 309 -5.61 -0.87 39.02
N ILE A 310 -5.18 -0.59 40.26
CA ILE A 310 -3.98 0.21 40.52
C ILE A 310 -2.73 -0.49 39.96
N SER A 311 -2.63 -1.80 40.16
CA SER A 311 -1.52 -2.61 39.65
C SER A 311 -1.48 -2.59 38.11
N HIS A 312 -2.64 -2.71 37.47
CA HIS A 312 -2.77 -2.64 36.01
C HIS A 312 -2.38 -1.25 35.46
N ASP A 313 -2.83 -0.18 36.12
CA ASP A 313 -2.49 1.20 35.74
C ASP A 313 -0.98 1.46 35.84
N ILE A 314 -0.34 1.00 36.92
CA ILE A 314 1.12 1.10 37.11
C ILE A 314 1.85 0.31 36.03
N GLN A 315 1.44 -0.93 35.74
CA GLN A 315 2.04 -1.74 34.67
C GLN A 315 1.98 -1.04 33.32
N LYS A 316 0.80 -0.52 32.95
CA LYS A 316 0.61 0.22 31.69
C LYS A 316 1.51 1.46 31.61
N ARG A 317 1.65 2.19 32.73
CA ARG A 317 2.53 3.37 32.83
C ARG A 317 4.01 2.99 32.69
N VAL A 318 4.44 1.93 33.36
CA VAL A 318 5.81 1.40 33.28
C VAL A 318 6.16 1.03 31.84
N LYS A 319 5.29 0.29 31.13
CA LYS A 319 5.50 -0.07 29.72
C LYS A 319 5.68 1.17 28.83
N GLY A 320 4.83 2.18 28.99
CA GLY A 320 4.97 3.46 28.27
C GLY A 320 6.29 4.18 28.57
N MET A 321 6.64 4.31 29.85
CA MET A 321 7.87 4.98 30.27
C MET A 321 9.13 4.26 29.78
N LEU A 322 9.13 2.91 29.79
CA LEU A 322 10.23 2.12 29.23
C LEU A 322 10.39 2.36 27.73
N ALA A 323 9.29 2.35 26.99
CA ALA A 323 9.30 2.58 25.55
C ALA A 323 9.83 3.98 25.21
N ASP A 324 9.41 5.00 25.95
CA ASP A 324 9.90 6.37 25.80
C ASP A 324 11.37 6.54 26.17
N GLU A 325 11.81 6.03 27.33
CA GLU A 325 13.22 6.15 27.73
C GLU A 325 14.15 5.31 26.84
N SER A 326 13.65 4.24 26.21
CA SER A 326 14.44 3.42 25.29
C SER A 326 14.98 4.18 24.07
N LYS A 327 14.42 5.35 23.75
CA LYS A 327 14.93 6.26 22.72
C LYS A 327 16.34 6.78 23.04
N ASN A 328 16.71 6.84 24.32
CA ASN A 328 17.97 7.37 24.83
C ASN A 328 18.97 6.28 25.24
N TYR A 329 18.63 5.01 25.03
CA TYR A 329 19.49 3.90 25.43
C TYR A 329 20.67 3.74 24.48
N SER A 330 21.77 3.20 25.00
CA SER A 330 22.95 2.91 24.19
C SER A 330 22.80 1.58 23.46
N LYS A 331 23.66 1.33 22.47
CA LYS A 331 23.72 0.04 21.76
C LYS A 331 23.94 -1.14 22.72
N GLN A 332 24.69 -0.94 23.81
CA GLN A 332 24.96 -1.96 24.82
C GLN A 332 23.71 -2.33 25.63
N ASP A 333 22.88 -1.34 25.95
CA ASP A 333 21.62 -1.57 26.67
C ASP A 333 20.62 -2.39 25.82
N LEU A 334 20.76 -2.36 24.49
CA LEU A 334 19.87 -3.03 23.55
C LEU A 334 20.53 -4.28 22.92
N ILE A 335 21.53 -4.87 23.59
CA ILE A 335 22.30 -6.00 23.06
C ILE A 335 21.44 -7.24 22.77
N GLU A 336 20.42 -7.48 23.59
CA GLU A 336 19.53 -8.63 23.45
C GLU A 336 18.67 -8.56 22.17
N PHE A 337 18.36 -7.34 21.68
CA PHE A 337 17.64 -7.15 20.42
C PHE A 337 18.45 -7.61 19.19
N LYS A 338 19.78 -7.68 19.30
CA LYS A 338 20.65 -8.22 18.23
C LYS A 338 20.21 -9.63 17.81
N LYS A 339 19.81 -10.47 18.78
CA LYS A 339 19.36 -11.85 18.51
C LYS A 339 18.15 -11.88 17.57
N ILE A 340 17.24 -10.91 17.70
CA ILE A 340 16.08 -10.78 16.82
C ILE A 340 16.53 -10.34 15.42
N PHE A 341 17.40 -9.34 15.32
CA PHE A 341 17.90 -8.87 14.03
C PHE A 341 18.72 -9.93 13.28
N ASP A 342 19.48 -10.77 13.99
CA ASP A 342 20.16 -11.93 13.42
C ASP A 342 19.14 -12.90 12.77
N ILE A 343 18.06 -13.22 13.48
CA ILE A 343 16.97 -14.07 12.95
C ILE A 343 16.28 -13.41 11.76
N LEU A 344 15.97 -12.12 11.83
CA LEU A 344 15.34 -11.38 10.73
C LEU A 344 16.24 -11.33 9.49
N ASN A 345 17.55 -11.16 9.66
CA ASN A 345 18.52 -11.21 8.58
C ASN A 345 18.62 -12.62 7.97
N GLU A 346 18.63 -13.67 8.79
CA GLU A 346 18.53 -15.05 8.32
C GLU A 346 17.28 -15.25 7.46
N ILE A 347 16.10 -14.82 7.96
CA ILE A 347 14.83 -14.86 7.24
C ILE A 347 14.90 -14.06 5.93
N ASN A 348 15.49 -12.87 5.94
CA ASN A 348 15.67 -12.02 4.76
C ASN A 348 16.45 -12.73 3.64
N ASN A 349 17.40 -13.59 4.01
CA ASN A 349 18.25 -14.33 3.07
C ASN A 349 17.65 -15.66 2.58
N ILE A 350 16.58 -16.17 3.22
CA ILE A 350 15.87 -17.37 2.73
C ILE A 350 15.36 -17.15 1.30
N GLY A 351 15.71 -18.07 0.39
CA GLY A 351 15.30 -18.02 -1.02
C GLY A 351 16.14 -17.09 -1.90
N LYS A 352 17.10 -16.34 -1.34
CA LYS A 352 18.15 -15.65 -2.12
C LYS A 352 19.28 -16.66 -2.33
N GLN A 353 19.59 -17.00 -3.58
CA GLN A 353 20.80 -17.79 -3.89
C GLN A 353 22.01 -17.04 -3.32
N PRO A 354 23.00 -17.72 -2.71
CA PRO A 354 24.21 -17.05 -2.25
C PRO A 354 24.89 -16.40 -3.45
N GLN A 355 25.16 -15.10 -3.36
CA GLN A 355 26.11 -14.48 -4.28
C GLN A 355 27.46 -15.19 -4.06
N PRO A 356 28.12 -15.70 -5.11
CA PRO A 356 29.48 -16.21 -4.96
C PRO A 356 30.36 -15.06 -4.48
N GLN A 357 31.12 -15.29 -3.40
CA GLN A 357 32.24 -14.42 -3.06
C GLN A 357 33.19 -14.32 -4.27
N PRO A 358 33.80 -13.16 -4.54
CA PRO A 358 34.73 -13.02 -5.66
C PRO A 358 35.92 -13.96 -5.42
N GLN A 359 35.97 -15.05 -6.19
CA GLN A 359 37.16 -15.89 -6.32
C GLN A 359 37.69 -15.71 -7.74
N ASP A 360 39.00 -15.49 -7.81
CA ASP A 360 39.78 -15.17 -9.01
C ASP A 360 39.36 -15.95 -10.26
N ILE A 361 39.13 -15.18 -11.32
CA ILE A 361 38.95 -15.66 -12.68
C ILE A 361 40.34 -16.03 -13.21
N SER A 362 40.80 -17.25 -12.92
CA SER A 362 41.71 -17.95 -13.80
C SER A 362 41.48 -19.45 -13.64
N ASN A 363 41.33 -20.15 -14.76
CA ASN A 363 41.25 -21.61 -14.87
C ASN A 363 39.90 -22.25 -14.50
N LYS A 364 38.86 -22.05 -15.33
CA LYS A 364 37.72 -23.01 -15.42
C LYS A 364 36.90 -22.90 -16.71
N GLU A 365 37.52 -22.59 -17.85
CA GLU A 365 36.82 -22.62 -19.15
C GLU A 365 36.77 -24.01 -19.81
N ASP A 366 37.53 -25.00 -19.34
CA ASP A 366 37.70 -26.25 -20.10
C ASP A 366 36.95 -27.50 -19.59
N HIS A 367 36.21 -27.44 -18.47
CA HIS A 367 35.58 -28.65 -17.91
C HIS A 367 34.04 -28.71 -17.95
N ILE A 368 33.35 -27.68 -18.45
CA ILE A 368 31.86 -27.67 -18.51
C ILE A 368 31.31 -28.11 -19.89
N LYS A 369 32.14 -28.20 -20.93
CA LYS A 369 31.68 -28.55 -22.29
C LYS A 369 31.37 -30.03 -22.54
N GLN A 370 31.45 -30.93 -21.56
CA GLN A 370 31.35 -32.38 -21.83
C GLN A 370 30.32 -33.22 -21.05
N LYS A 371 29.44 -32.62 -20.21
CA LYS A 371 28.51 -33.42 -19.36
C LYS A 371 27.01 -33.09 -19.41
N VAL A 372 26.52 -32.43 -20.46
CA VAL A 372 25.06 -32.18 -20.66
C VAL A 372 24.55 -32.72 -22.01
N LYS A 373 25.24 -33.71 -22.59
CA LYS A 373 24.64 -34.64 -23.56
C LYS A 373 24.07 -35.81 -22.76
N GLU A 374 22.85 -36.23 -23.10
CA GLU A 374 22.11 -37.39 -22.57
C GLU A 374 21.26 -37.17 -21.31
N LYS A 375 20.16 -36.43 -21.48
CA LYS A 375 18.77 -36.90 -21.26
C LYS A 375 17.81 -35.71 -21.27
N ASN A 376 17.07 -35.60 -22.37
CA ASN A 376 15.65 -35.21 -22.45
C ASN A 376 15.32 -34.95 -23.92
N GLU A 377 15.22 -36.04 -24.67
CA GLU A 377 14.46 -36.09 -25.91
C GLU A 377 12.98 -36.17 -25.57
N ALA A 378 12.25 -35.07 -25.81
CA ALA A 378 10.88 -35.10 -26.33
C ALA A 378 10.46 -33.66 -26.68
N PHE A 379 10.12 -33.46 -27.96
CA PHE A 379 9.46 -32.29 -28.54
C PHE A 379 10.28 -30.99 -28.67
N ARG A 380 11.11 -30.92 -29.72
CA ARG A 380 11.73 -29.65 -30.17
C ARG A 380 10.95 -29.05 -31.34
N ILE A 381 10.49 -27.82 -31.12
CA ILE A 381 9.83 -26.87 -32.04
C ILE A 381 10.66 -26.60 -33.33
N GLY A 382 11.92 -27.01 -33.37
CA GLY A 382 12.84 -26.75 -34.48
C GLY A 382 12.51 -27.44 -35.81
N ASN A 383 11.61 -28.44 -35.82
CA ASN A 383 11.28 -29.19 -37.03
C ASN A 383 10.11 -28.60 -37.84
N LEU A 384 9.58 -27.43 -37.47
CA LEU A 384 8.37 -26.84 -38.05
C LEU A 384 8.62 -25.60 -38.91
N ILE A 385 9.87 -25.25 -39.17
CA ILE A 385 10.24 -23.99 -39.80
C ILE A 385 10.98 -24.28 -41.09
N THR A 386 10.28 -24.10 -42.21
CA THR A 386 10.88 -23.94 -43.55
C THR A 386 10.74 -22.49 -43.96
N GLU A 387 11.85 -21.86 -44.36
CA GLU A 387 11.88 -20.52 -44.94
C GLU A 387 11.23 -20.53 -46.33
N ILE A 388 10.27 -19.65 -46.57
CA ILE A 388 9.66 -19.41 -47.89
C ILE A 388 9.97 -17.96 -48.28
N THR A 389 10.47 -17.76 -49.49
CA THR A 389 11.09 -16.51 -49.94
C THR A 389 10.16 -15.50 -50.64
N ASP A 390 8.86 -15.80 -50.83
CA ASP A 390 7.95 -14.87 -51.53
C ASP A 390 6.53 -14.85 -50.95
N ALA A 391 6.01 -13.64 -50.74
CA ALA A 391 4.67 -13.37 -50.19
C ALA A 391 3.56 -13.57 -51.24
N LYS A 392 2.56 -14.41 -50.92
CA LYS A 392 1.31 -14.52 -51.70
C LYS A 392 0.12 -13.90 -50.96
N THR A 393 -0.56 -13.02 -51.70
CA THR A 393 -1.94 -12.46 -51.67
C THR A 393 -2.81 -12.54 -50.41
N TYR A 394 -3.48 -11.41 -50.13
CA TYR A 394 -4.48 -11.18 -49.09
C TYR A 394 -5.71 -12.11 -49.22
N GLU A 395 -6.11 -12.73 -48.10
CA GLU A 395 -7.46 -13.26 -47.86
C GLU A 395 -8.09 -12.46 -46.70
N GLU A 396 -9.35 -12.02 -46.86
CA GLU A 396 -10.04 -11.03 -46.01
C GLU A 396 -10.18 -11.39 -44.52
N SER A 397 -9.85 -12.62 -44.12
CA SER A 397 -9.96 -13.12 -42.74
C SER A 397 -8.64 -13.08 -41.94
N PHE A 398 -7.51 -12.74 -42.56
CA PHE A 398 -6.19 -12.89 -41.94
C PHE A 398 -5.32 -11.61 -42.01
N ILE A 399 -4.67 -11.27 -40.89
CA ILE A 399 -3.69 -10.18 -40.81
C ILE A 399 -2.27 -10.78 -40.74
N PRO A 400 -1.36 -10.45 -41.67
CA PRO A 400 0.05 -10.85 -41.56
C PRO A 400 0.72 -10.14 -40.38
N ILE A 401 1.45 -10.90 -39.57
CA ILE A 401 2.17 -10.42 -38.38
C ILE A 401 3.58 -11.02 -38.34
N TYR A 402 4.49 -10.31 -37.69
CA TYR A 402 5.83 -10.81 -37.38
C TYR A 402 6.02 -10.94 -35.90
N GLY A 403 6.86 -11.88 -35.48
CA GLY A 403 7.29 -11.97 -34.10
C GLY A 403 8.76 -12.34 -33.93
N SER A 404 9.24 -12.23 -32.70
CA SER A 404 10.61 -12.64 -32.33
C SER A 404 10.57 -13.68 -31.21
N TYR A 405 11.33 -14.76 -31.35
CA TYR A 405 11.55 -15.75 -30.28
C TYR A 405 13.03 -16.13 -30.19
N LYS A 406 13.65 -15.93 -29.03
CA LYS A 406 15.09 -16.25 -28.78
C LYS A 406 16.01 -15.76 -29.92
N ASN A 407 15.87 -14.47 -30.27
CA ASN A 407 16.62 -13.79 -31.34
C ASN A 407 16.41 -14.33 -32.76
N LYS A 408 15.33 -15.08 -33.01
CA LYS A 408 14.89 -15.45 -34.36
C LYS A 408 13.59 -14.73 -34.72
N VAL A 409 13.53 -14.20 -35.94
CA VAL A 409 12.31 -13.60 -36.49
C VAL A 409 11.43 -14.72 -37.05
N ILE A 410 10.13 -14.64 -36.78
CA ILE A 410 9.12 -15.59 -37.25
C ILE A 410 7.99 -14.84 -37.96
N GLU A 411 7.50 -15.39 -39.07
CA GLU A 411 6.31 -14.92 -39.76
C GLU A 411 5.09 -15.73 -39.34
N ALA A 412 3.95 -15.06 -39.15
CA ALA A 412 2.70 -15.72 -38.81
C ALA A 412 1.49 -14.94 -39.35
N LYS A 413 0.31 -15.55 -39.31
CA LYS A 413 -0.96 -14.90 -39.69
C LYS A 413 -1.90 -14.88 -38.50
N TYR A 414 -2.52 -13.74 -38.21
CA TYR A 414 -3.58 -13.62 -37.22
C TYR A 414 -4.94 -13.80 -37.88
N ASP A 415 -5.68 -14.81 -37.44
CA ASP A 415 -7.05 -15.08 -37.88
C ASP A 415 -8.04 -14.19 -37.10
N LEU A 416 -8.76 -13.33 -37.81
CA LEU A 416 -9.74 -12.42 -37.23
C LEU A 416 -10.97 -13.15 -36.66
N ASN A 417 -11.32 -14.31 -37.21
CA ASN A 417 -12.50 -15.06 -36.79
C ASN A 417 -12.23 -15.88 -35.52
N SER A 418 -11.12 -16.62 -35.50
CA SER A 418 -10.76 -17.46 -34.34
C SER A 418 -9.98 -16.72 -33.26
N LYS A 419 -9.53 -15.48 -33.53
CA LYS A 419 -8.64 -14.67 -32.67
C LYS A 419 -7.35 -15.38 -32.28
N LYS A 420 -6.82 -16.24 -33.16
CA LYS A 420 -5.62 -17.05 -32.95
C LYS A 420 -4.57 -16.79 -34.02
N VAL A 421 -3.31 -17.06 -33.68
CA VAL A 421 -2.20 -17.04 -34.64
C VAL A 421 -2.01 -18.41 -35.28
N VAL A 422 -1.91 -18.40 -36.60
CA VAL A 422 -1.60 -19.54 -37.45
C VAL A 422 -0.13 -19.44 -37.84
N TYR A 423 0.62 -20.50 -37.55
CA TYR A 423 2.03 -20.64 -37.88
C TYR A 423 2.15 -21.69 -38.99
N ASN A 424 2.68 -21.33 -40.16
CA ASN A 424 2.89 -22.28 -41.28
C ASN A 424 1.70 -23.24 -41.51
N ASP A 425 0.50 -22.67 -41.64
CA ASP A 425 -0.77 -23.38 -41.88
C ASP A 425 -1.24 -24.34 -40.76
N LEU A 426 -0.61 -24.33 -39.58
CA LEU A 426 -1.09 -25.01 -38.38
C LEU A 426 -1.85 -24.04 -37.47
N VAL A 427 -3.12 -24.35 -37.22
CA VAL A 427 -4.00 -23.59 -36.31
C VAL A 427 -3.70 -24.01 -34.87
N GLY A 428 -2.96 -23.19 -34.12
CA GLY A 428 -2.71 -23.45 -32.71
C GLY A 428 -1.57 -22.64 -32.13
N SER A 429 -1.84 -21.95 -31.03
CA SER A 429 -0.81 -21.24 -30.27
C SER A 429 0.03 -22.22 -29.45
N PRO A 430 1.37 -22.11 -29.44
CA PRO A 430 2.25 -22.94 -28.60
C PRO A 430 1.98 -22.80 -27.09
N SER A 431 1.30 -21.74 -26.65
CA SER A 431 0.87 -21.55 -25.25
C SER A 431 -0.23 -20.49 -25.13
N ALA A 432 -1.03 -20.54 -24.06
CA ALA A 432 -2.06 -19.51 -23.80
C ALA A 432 -1.47 -18.08 -23.66
N MET A 433 -0.22 -17.96 -23.21
CA MET A 433 0.47 -16.69 -23.08
C MET A 433 0.96 -16.12 -24.42
N ALA A 434 1.26 -16.97 -25.40
CA ALA A 434 1.59 -16.52 -26.75
C ALA A 434 0.40 -15.82 -27.41
N ASN A 435 -0.83 -16.24 -27.11
CA ASN A 435 -2.03 -15.51 -27.55
C ASN A 435 -2.12 -14.11 -26.93
N GLN A 436 -1.66 -13.90 -25.68
CA GLN A 436 -1.69 -12.59 -25.05
C GLN A 436 -0.65 -11.62 -25.62
N ALA A 437 0.51 -12.13 -26.06
CA ALA A 437 1.53 -11.31 -26.72
C ALA A 437 1.04 -10.73 -28.06
N VAL A 438 0.07 -11.40 -28.68
CA VAL A 438 -0.55 -10.99 -29.95
C VAL A 438 -1.58 -9.88 -29.77
N TRP A 439 -2.14 -9.68 -28.58
CA TRP A 439 -3.00 -8.51 -28.33
C TRP A 439 -2.21 -7.19 -28.30
N ASP A 440 -0.88 -7.27 -28.22
CA ASP A 440 0.04 -6.13 -28.16
C ASP A 440 0.74 -5.92 -29.52
N MET A 441 -0.03 -5.88 -30.63
CA MET A 441 0.48 -5.78 -32.03
C MET A 441 1.18 -4.44 -32.38
N GLY A 442 1.72 -3.76 -31.38
CA GLY A 442 2.51 -2.53 -31.49
C GLY A 442 3.50 -2.38 -30.34
N ALA A 443 3.76 -3.44 -29.57
CA ALA A 443 4.62 -3.40 -28.39
C ALA A 443 6.04 -2.94 -28.73
N PRO A 444 6.72 -2.16 -27.86
CA PRO A 444 8.15 -1.88 -28.01
C PRO A 444 8.97 -3.18 -28.07
N LYS A 445 10.11 -3.19 -28.79
CA LYS A 445 10.97 -4.39 -28.93
C LYS A 445 11.47 -5.01 -27.62
N THR A 446 11.41 -4.26 -26.52
CA THR A 446 11.79 -4.69 -25.17
C THR A 446 10.67 -5.43 -24.43
N SER A 447 9.44 -5.39 -24.95
CA SER A 447 8.28 -6.03 -24.33
C SER A 447 8.14 -7.46 -24.82
N THR A 448 8.84 -8.39 -24.16
CA THR A 448 8.68 -9.83 -24.44
C THR A 448 7.75 -10.47 -23.41
N ARG A 449 6.74 -11.24 -23.85
CA ARG A 449 5.99 -12.14 -22.98
C ARG A 449 6.37 -13.58 -23.30
N ASN A 450 7.00 -14.25 -22.34
CA ASN A 450 7.53 -15.61 -22.50
C ASN A 450 8.53 -15.75 -23.67
N GLY A 451 9.28 -14.68 -23.96
CA GLY A 451 10.25 -14.62 -25.06
C GLY A 451 9.64 -14.36 -26.44
N LEU A 452 8.32 -14.16 -26.54
CA LEU A 452 7.61 -13.81 -27.77
C LEU A 452 7.18 -12.34 -27.74
N THR A 453 7.36 -11.67 -28.87
CA THR A 453 6.83 -10.32 -29.16
C THR A 453 6.30 -10.30 -30.57
N PHE A 454 5.16 -9.64 -30.82
CA PHE A 454 4.51 -9.59 -32.13
C PHE A 454 4.25 -8.15 -32.59
N TRP A 455 4.31 -7.92 -33.89
CA TRP A 455 4.06 -6.62 -34.53
C TRP A 455 3.18 -6.80 -35.77
N LYS A 456 2.34 -5.81 -36.04
CA LYS A 456 1.58 -5.73 -37.29
C LYS A 456 2.51 -5.48 -38.47
N TYR A 457 2.26 -6.17 -39.58
CA TYR A 457 2.94 -5.88 -40.84
C TYR A 457 2.60 -4.45 -41.31
N GLU A 458 3.62 -3.63 -41.55
CA GLU A 458 3.47 -2.35 -42.24
C GLU A 458 4.07 -2.45 -43.64
N LYS A 459 3.26 -2.12 -44.65
CA LYS A 459 3.63 -2.24 -46.06
C LYS A 459 4.83 -1.32 -46.37
N GLY A 460 5.96 -1.91 -46.75
CA GLY A 460 7.19 -1.19 -47.11
C GLY A 460 8.34 -1.26 -46.09
N ARG A 461 8.18 -1.97 -44.97
CA ARG A 461 9.31 -2.31 -44.07
C ARG A 461 9.96 -3.63 -44.50
N ASP A 462 11.27 -3.61 -44.78
CA ASP A 462 12.05 -4.81 -45.12
C ASP A 462 12.41 -5.60 -43.84
N LEU A 463 12.34 -6.93 -43.90
CA LEU A 463 12.65 -7.82 -42.78
C LEU A 463 14.12 -7.73 -42.34
N LYS A 464 15.02 -7.36 -43.25
CA LYS A 464 16.44 -7.17 -42.94
C LYS A 464 16.68 -6.03 -41.95
N ASP A 465 15.87 -4.98 -41.99
CA ASP A 465 15.95 -3.84 -41.06
C ASP A 465 15.58 -4.24 -39.61
N LEU A 466 14.88 -5.37 -39.44
CA LEU A 466 14.62 -5.94 -38.12
C LEU A 466 15.79 -6.78 -37.60
N HIS A 467 16.54 -7.44 -38.48
CA HIS A 467 17.59 -8.39 -38.12
C HIS A 467 18.87 -7.71 -37.62
N GLU A 468 19.21 -6.51 -38.12
CA GLU A 468 20.40 -5.75 -37.69
C GLU A 468 20.24 -5.06 -36.32
N LYS A 469 19.05 -5.11 -35.72
CA LYS A 469 18.74 -4.51 -34.41
C LYS A 469 18.35 -5.53 -33.32
N ILE A 470 18.57 -6.82 -33.55
CA ILE A 470 18.44 -7.94 -32.59
C ILE A 470 19.82 -8.49 -32.31
#